data_AF-A0A6I3S8Z2-F1
#
_entry.id   AF-A0A6I3S8Z2-F1
#
_cell.length_a   1.000
_cell.length_b   1.000
_cell.length_c   1.000
_cell.angle_alpha   90.00
_cell.angle_beta   90.00
_cell.angle_gamma   90.00
#
_symmetry.space_group_name_H-M   'P 1'
#
loop_
_entity.id
_entity.type
_entity.pdbx_description
1 polymer ?
#
loop_
_entity_poly.entity_id
_entity_poly.type
_entity_poly.pdbx_seq_one_letter_code
_entity_poly.pdbx_strand_id
1 'polypeptide(L)'
;MAETVIGKDTVAWLKIDVFDLTGNQLQEGPEEGWQVLFGHNDIFPKLEQALMGKKARDTVTLTLEPEDAFGESEPELIRSVPLNLLGDNVEPGMKVEGVPGEPSDGRFYTVIGSDENHVFLDGNHPFAGWALKFVVRVLKVEKATPEEVEEMEAPELLEVADLVKEASETKH
;
A
#
# COMPACT_ATOMS: atom_id res chain seq x y z
N MET A 1 -36.75 -1.70 -1.48
CA MET A 1 -35.54 -2.35 -2.03
C MET A 1 -34.56 -2.39 -0.87
N ALA A 2 -34.08 -3.56 -0.48
CA ALA A 2 -33.12 -3.65 0.62
C ALA A 2 -31.80 -3.01 0.16
N GLU A 3 -31.30 -2.03 0.89
CA GLU A 3 -29.95 -1.51 0.67
C GLU A 3 -28.96 -2.62 1.02
N THR A 4 -28.17 -3.07 0.04
CA THR A 4 -27.09 -4.02 0.29
C THR A 4 -26.03 -3.32 1.14
N VAL A 5 -25.70 -3.94 2.27
CA VAL A 5 -24.61 -3.51 3.14
C VAL A 5 -23.40 -4.41 2.94
N ILE A 6 -22.23 -3.86 3.22
CA ILE A 6 -20.96 -4.57 3.23
C ILE A 6 -21.03 -5.65 4.32
N GLY A 7 -20.76 -6.89 3.92
CA GLY A 7 -20.72 -8.05 4.79
C GLY A 7 -19.87 -9.16 4.18
N LYS A 8 -19.90 -10.35 4.78
CA LYS A 8 -19.18 -11.50 4.23
C LYS A 8 -19.73 -11.87 2.84
N ASP A 9 -18.84 -12.20 1.90
CA ASP A 9 -19.17 -12.60 0.53
C ASP A 9 -19.88 -11.48 -0.25
N THR A 10 -19.44 -10.23 -0.03
CA THR A 10 -19.92 -9.05 -0.75
C THR A 10 -18.76 -8.35 -1.45
N VAL A 11 -19.03 -7.82 -2.63
CA VAL A 11 -18.09 -7.02 -3.40
C VAL A 11 -18.47 -5.56 -3.23
N ALA A 12 -17.49 -4.72 -2.89
CA ALA A 12 -17.70 -3.27 -2.90
C ALA A 12 -16.66 -2.56 -3.74
N TRP A 13 -17.08 -1.50 -4.41
CA TRP A 13 -16.21 -0.57 -5.11
C TRP A 13 -15.83 0.54 -4.16
N LEU A 14 -14.56 0.62 -3.81
CA LEU A 14 -14.05 1.52 -2.79
C LEU A 14 -13.06 2.50 -3.43
N LYS A 15 -13.36 3.80 -3.35
CA LYS A 15 -12.33 4.82 -3.59
C LYS A 15 -11.57 5.03 -2.28
N ILE A 16 -10.27 4.75 -2.27
CA ILE A 16 -9.42 4.85 -1.09
C ILE A 16 -8.38 5.94 -1.32
N ASP A 17 -8.43 6.97 -0.48
CA ASP A 17 -7.47 8.06 -0.51
C ASP A 17 -6.59 7.95 0.74
N VAL A 18 -5.26 8.02 0.55
CA VAL A 18 -4.27 7.84 1.61
C VAL A 18 -3.64 9.18 1.94
N PHE A 19 -3.62 9.51 3.23
CA PHE A 19 -3.07 10.74 3.77
C PHE A 19 -2.06 10.42 4.87
N ASP A 20 -1.09 11.31 5.03
CA ASP A 20 -0.21 11.33 6.19
C ASP A 20 -0.94 11.87 7.44
N LEU A 21 -0.37 11.67 8.63
CA LEU A 21 -0.88 12.26 9.88
C LEU A 21 -0.95 13.79 9.86
N THR A 22 -0.13 14.44 9.04
CA THR A 22 -0.12 15.89 8.82
C THR A 22 -1.25 16.38 7.92
N GLY A 23 -2.02 15.47 7.30
CA GLY A 23 -3.09 15.80 6.37
C GLY A 23 -2.64 16.00 4.92
N ASN A 24 -1.38 15.73 4.60
CA ASN A 24 -0.89 15.70 3.23
C ASN A 24 -1.43 14.45 2.51
N GLN A 25 -2.00 14.64 1.32
CA GLN A 25 -2.47 13.53 0.49
C GLN A 25 -1.24 12.86 -0.13
N LEU A 26 -1.01 11.60 0.25
CA LEU A 26 0.08 10.78 -0.28
C LEU A 26 -0.36 10.07 -1.55
N GLN A 27 -1.62 9.62 -1.58
CA GLN A 27 -2.16 8.89 -2.72
C GLN A 27 -3.66 9.11 -2.88
N GLU A 28 -4.09 9.20 -4.14
CA GLU A 28 -5.50 9.22 -4.52
C GLU A 28 -5.86 7.91 -5.22
N GLY A 29 -7.02 7.34 -4.86
CA GLY A 29 -7.56 6.17 -5.53
C GLY A 29 -8.28 6.52 -6.84
N PRO A 30 -8.40 5.57 -7.78
CA PRO A 30 -9.09 5.78 -9.04
C PRO A 30 -10.56 6.18 -8.78
N GLU A 31 -11.12 7.02 -9.66
CA GLU A 31 -12.52 7.46 -9.53
C GLU A 31 -13.52 6.30 -9.61
N GLU A 32 -13.20 5.26 -10.36
CA GLU A 32 -14.00 4.03 -10.48
C GLU A 32 -13.96 3.17 -9.21
N GLY A 33 -12.96 3.40 -8.34
CA GLY A 33 -12.71 2.65 -7.12
C GLY A 33 -12.12 1.26 -7.37
N TRP A 34 -11.47 0.71 -6.34
CA TRP A 34 -11.02 -0.68 -6.36
C TRP A 34 -12.16 -1.62 -5.98
N GLN A 35 -12.23 -2.74 -6.67
CA GLN A 35 -13.17 -3.80 -6.36
C GLN A 35 -12.59 -4.66 -5.24
N VAL A 36 -13.23 -4.67 -4.07
CA VAL A 36 -12.77 -5.38 -2.89
C VAL A 36 -13.79 -6.44 -2.49
N LEU A 37 -13.32 -7.66 -2.27
CA LEU A 37 -14.12 -8.73 -1.71
C LEU A 37 -14.01 -8.78 -0.18
N PHE A 38 -15.15 -8.75 0.48
CA PHE A 38 -15.22 -8.77 1.95
C PHE A 38 -15.35 -10.18 2.50
N GLY A 39 -14.55 -10.47 3.53
CA GLY A 39 -14.50 -11.76 4.22
C GLY A 39 -13.43 -12.72 3.69
N HIS A 40 -12.54 -12.25 2.82
CA HIS A 40 -11.48 -13.05 2.17
C HIS A 40 -10.06 -12.49 2.37
N ASN A 41 -9.88 -11.50 3.27
CA ASN A 41 -8.60 -10.82 3.55
C ASN A 41 -7.99 -10.04 2.37
N ASP A 42 -8.81 -9.58 1.43
CA ASP A 42 -8.41 -8.70 0.33
C ASP A 42 -7.91 -7.33 0.80
N ILE A 43 -8.30 -6.89 2.00
CA ILE A 43 -7.93 -5.59 2.57
C ILE A 43 -7.51 -5.73 4.03
N PHE A 44 -6.88 -4.67 4.57
CA PHE A 44 -6.43 -4.64 5.96
C PHE A 44 -7.58 -4.99 6.92
N PRO A 45 -7.36 -5.88 7.91
CA PRO A 45 -8.41 -6.32 8.84
C PRO A 45 -9.12 -5.17 9.57
N LYS A 46 -8.37 -4.15 10.02
CA LYS A 46 -8.95 -2.94 10.63
C LYS A 46 -9.83 -2.16 9.65
N LEU A 47 -9.42 -2.07 8.38
CA LEU A 47 -10.17 -1.42 7.33
C LEU A 47 -11.48 -2.16 7.03
N GLU A 48 -11.39 -3.48 6.89
CA GLU A 48 -12.53 -4.35 6.66
C GLU A 48 -13.57 -4.22 7.78
N GLN A 49 -13.13 -4.27 9.03
CA GLN A 49 -14.00 -4.11 10.20
C GLN A 49 -14.68 -2.73 10.24
N ALA A 50 -13.97 -1.67 9.87
CA ALA A 50 -14.54 -0.32 9.83
C ALA A 50 -15.59 -0.15 8.72
N LEU A 51 -15.48 -0.95 7.65
CA LEU A 51 -16.38 -0.96 6.51
C LEU A 51 -17.55 -1.95 6.66
N MET A 52 -17.45 -2.95 7.54
CA MET A 52 -18.55 -3.88 7.81
C MET A 52 -19.83 -3.13 8.23
N GLY A 53 -20.95 -3.48 7.60
CA GLY A 53 -22.25 -2.84 7.84
C GLY A 53 -22.44 -1.48 7.17
N LYS A 54 -21.43 -0.97 6.45
CA LYS A 54 -21.55 0.24 5.63
C LYS A 54 -22.30 -0.05 4.34
N LYS A 55 -22.76 1.01 3.68
CA LYS A 55 -23.58 0.93 2.47
C LYS A 55 -22.99 1.78 1.35
N ALA A 56 -23.50 1.61 0.13
CA ALA A 56 -23.13 2.49 -0.97
C ALA A 56 -23.33 3.96 -0.59
N ARG A 57 -22.38 4.81 -0.98
CA ARG A 57 -22.22 6.24 -0.66
C ARG A 57 -21.78 6.56 0.78
N ASP A 58 -21.55 5.58 1.65
CA ASP A 58 -20.95 5.87 2.95
C ASP A 58 -19.46 6.22 2.78
N THR A 59 -18.97 7.09 3.66
CA THR A 59 -17.55 7.43 3.75
C THR A 59 -17.05 7.08 5.13
N VAL A 60 -15.93 6.36 5.17
CA VAL A 60 -15.25 5.94 6.37
C VAL A 60 -13.87 6.58 6.38
N THR A 61 -13.43 7.03 7.54
CA THR A 61 -12.08 7.56 7.71
C THR A 61 -11.50 6.90 8.92
N LEU A 62 -10.33 6.31 8.76
CA LEU A 62 -9.62 5.59 9.80
C LEU A 62 -8.13 5.84 9.66
N THR A 63 -7.45 5.81 10.78
CA THR A 63 -5.99 5.84 10.82
C THR A 63 -5.52 4.42 11.13
N LEU A 64 -4.68 3.88 10.25
CA LEU A 64 -4.00 2.62 10.47
C LEU A 64 -2.60 2.93 10.96
N GLU A 65 -2.25 2.33 12.09
CA GLU A 65 -0.88 2.31 12.57
C GLU A 65 -0.05 1.37 11.67
N PRO A 66 1.28 1.50 11.65
CA PRO A 66 2.13 0.64 10.84
C PRO A 66 1.82 -0.85 11.06
N GLU A 67 1.62 -1.28 12.31
CA GLU A 67 1.28 -2.66 12.67
C GLU A 67 -0.02 -3.19 12.04
N ASP A 68 -0.96 -2.31 11.64
CA ASP A 68 -2.25 -2.70 11.05
C ASP A 68 -2.32 -2.50 9.53
N ALA A 69 -1.32 -1.86 8.94
CA ALA A 69 -1.22 -1.58 7.52
C ALA A 69 -0.03 -2.32 6.90
N PHE A 70 1.10 -1.63 6.76
CA PHE A 70 2.27 -2.11 6.02
C PHE A 70 3.35 -2.76 6.89
N GLY A 71 3.10 -2.91 8.19
CA GLY A 71 4.06 -3.36 9.18
C GLY A 71 4.94 -2.24 9.74
N GLU A 72 5.67 -2.55 10.79
CA GLU A 72 6.75 -1.69 11.29
C GLU A 72 7.93 -1.70 10.32
N SER A 73 8.71 -0.62 10.29
CA SER A 73 9.97 -0.62 9.55
C SER A 73 10.94 -1.58 10.24
N GLU A 74 11.36 -2.62 9.53
CA GLU A 74 12.29 -3.61 10.01
C GLU A 74 13.73 -3.18 9.68
N PRO A 75 14.55 -2.83 10.68
CA PRO A 75 15.93 -2.41 10.43
C PRO A 75 16.80 -3.54 9.87
N GLU A 76 16.38 -4.80 10.03
CA GLU A 76 17.05 -5.97 9.44
C GLU A 76 16.85 -6.09 7.92
N LEU A 77 15.84 -5.42 7.37
CA LEU A 77 15.65 -5.28 5.92
C LEU A 77 16.52 -4.16 5.32
N ILE A 78 17.20 -3.38 6.17
CA ILE A 78 18.20 -2.42 5.72
C ILE A 78 19.52 -3.15 5.47
N ARG A 79 20.03 -3.03 4.26
CA ARG A 79 21.24 -3.68 3.77
C ARG A 79 22.28 -2.64 3.42
N SER A 80 23.48 -2.81 3.95
CA SER A 80 24.64 -1.98 3.57
C SER A 80 25.43 -2.69 2.48
N VAL A 81 25.59 -2.05 1.33
CA VAL A 81 26.39 -2.57 0.22
C VAL A 81 27.48 -1.59 -0.19
N PRO A 82 28.64 -2.08 -0.68
CA PRO A 82 29.68 -1.22 -1.21
C PRO A 82 29.18 -0.39 -2.39
N LEU A 83 29.44 0.92 -2.39
CA LEU A 83 29.01 1.85 -3.46
C LEU A 83 29.48 1.39 -4.86
N ASN A 84 30.67 0.79 -4.94
CA ASN A 84 31.26 0.28 -6.17
C ASN A 84 30.43 -0.85 -6.84
N LEU A 85 29.52 -1.50 -6.12
CA LEU A 85 28.63 -2.52 -6.70
C LEU A 85 27.42 -1.90 -7.41
N LEU A 86 26.99 -0.70 -7.02
CA LEU A 86 25.89 0.03 -7.67
C LEU A 86 26.40 1.00 -8.77
N GLY A 87 27.64 1.48 -8.67
CA GLY A 87 28.25 2.44 -9.59
C GLY A 87 28.12 3.90 -9.15
N ASP A 88 28.58 4.84 -9.98
CA ASP A 88 28.72 6.27 -9.63
C ASP A 88 27.42 7.10 -9.64
N ASN A 89 26.24 6.50 -9.89
CA ASN A 89 24.95 7.21 -9.95
C ASN A 89 23.94 6.65 -8.94
N VAL A 90 24.32 6.63 -7.66
CA VAL A 90 23.40 6.24 -6.58
C VAL A 90 22.80 7.49 -5.95
N GLU A 91 21.49 7.62 -6.09
CA GLU A 91 20.71 8.71 -5.49
C GLU A 91 19.69 8.15 -4.48
N PRO A 92 19.47 8.85 -3.36
CA PRO A 92 18.41 8.49 -2.44
C PRO A 92 17.04 8.50 -3.16
N GLY A 93 16.25 7.46 -2.94
CA GLY A 93 14.99 7.21 -3.64
C GLY A 93 15.10 6.25 -4.84
N MET A 94 16.31 5.89 -5.28
CA MET A 94 16.49 4.90 -6.35
C MET A 94 16.06 3.50 -5.90
N LYS A 95 15.23 2.81 -6.69
CA LYS A 95 14.87 1.39 -6.46
C LYS A 95 15.86 0.48 -7.20
N VAL A 96 16.34 -0.57 -6.54
CA VAL A 96 17.19 -1.63 -7.10
C VAL A 96 16.55 -2.99 -6.89
N GLU A 97 16.63 -3.87 -7.89
CA GLU A 97 16.14 -5.24 -7.76
C GLU A 97 17.23 -6.10 -7.10
N GLY A 98 16.91 -6.66 -5.93
CA GLY A 98 17.85 -7.44 -5.12
C GLY A 98 18.95 -6.60 -4.47
N VAL A 99 19.83 -7.28 -3.75
CA VAL A 99 21.01 -6.69 -3.12
C VAL A 99 22.24 -7.02 -3.96
N PRO A 100 22.96 -6.03 -4.51
CA PRO A 100 24.16 -6.28 -5.30
C PRO A 100 25.20 -7.09 -4.52
N GLY A 101 25.60 -8.23 -5.07
CA GLY A 101 26.55 -9.16 -4.43
C GLY A 101 25.91 -10.30 -3.64
N GLU A 102 24.58 -10.31 -3.49
CA GLU A 102 23.81 -11.43 -2.92
C GLU A 102 22.94 -12.10 -4.00
N PRO A 103 22.52 -13.36 -3.81
CA PRO A 103 21.49 -13.95 -4.66
C PRO A 103 20.22 -13.10 -4.62
N SER A 104 19.65 -12.80 -5.79
CA SER A 104 18.41 -12.03 -5.86
C SER A 104 17.30 -12.78 -5.11
N ASP A 105 16.71 -12.11 -4.12
CA ASP A 105 15.52 -12.59 -3.42
C ASP A 105 14.23 -12.20 -4.16
N GLY A 106 14.35 -11.58 -5.35
CA GLY A 106 13.21 -11.07 -6.13
C GLY A 106 12.53 -9.84 -5.53
N ARG A 107 13.10 -9.26 -4.47
CA ARG A 107 12.58 -8.05 -3.80
C ARG A 107 13.21 -6.79 -4.39
N PHE A 108 12.46 -5.69 -4.37
CA PHE A 108 12.99 -4.35 -4.62
C PHE A 108 13.48 -3.71 -3.32
N TYR A 109 14.61 -3.01 -3.39
CA TYR A 109 15.18 -2.23 -2.30
C TYR A 109 15.26 -0.76 -2.73
N THR A 110 15.01 0.16 -1.80
CA THR A 110 15.09 1.60 -2.04
C THR A 110 16.36 2.16 -1.40
N VAL A 111 17.14 2.95 -2.13
CA VAL A 111 18.31 3.64 -1.58
C VAL A 111 17.82 4.71 -0.60
N ILE A 112 18.15 4.56 0.69
CA ILE A 112 17.80 5.56 1.73
C ILE A 112 18.94 6.52 2.02
N GLY A 113 20.15 6.19 1.58
CA GLY A 113 21.32 7.07 1.73
C GLY A 113 22.62 6.39 1.31
N SER A 114 23.69 7.17 1.27
CA SER A 114 25.04 6.70 0.98
C SER A 114 26.06 7.52 1.78
N ASP A 115 27.17 6.86 2.12
CA ASP A 115 28.38 7.43 2.68
C ASP A 115 29.53 7.32 1.64
N GLU A 116 30.73 7.79 1.99
CA GLU A 116 31.92 7.77 1.11
C GLU A 116 32.25 6.38 0.51
N ASN A 117 31.85 5.28 1.17
CA ASN A 117 32.19 3.93 0.73
C ASN A 117 30.99 2.97 0.60
N HIS A 118 29.83 3.30 1.18
CA HIS A 118 28.70 2.37 1.31
C HIS A 118 27.37 3.04 0.94
N VAL A 119 26.42 2.22 0.53
CA VAL A 119 25.04 2.59 0.24
C VAL A 119 24.13 1.78 1.15
N PHE A 120 23.11 2.44 1.69
CA PHE A 120 22.06 1.80 2.47
C PHE A 120 20.83 1.57 1.60
N LEU A 121 20.46 0.31 1.47
CA LEU A 121 19.32 -0.19 0.73
C LEU A 121 18.26 -0.63 1.73
N ASP A 122 17.06 -0.10 1.63
CA ASP A 122 15.93 -0.44 2.48
C ASP A 122 14.96 -1.34 1.72
N GLY A 123 14.80 -2.57 2.19
CA GLY A 123 13.86 -3.55 1.61
C GLY A 123 12.46 -3.52 2.21
N ASN A 124 12.17 -2.56 3.10
CA ASN A 124 10.83 -2.39 3.65
C ASN A 124 9.87 -1.85 2.60
N HIS A 125 8.58 -2.06 2.84
CA HIS A 125 7.55 -1.35 2.10
C HIS A 125 7.75 0.17 2.29
N PRO A 126 7.57 1.02 1.25
CA PRO A 126 7.81 2.47 1.36
C PRO A 126 6.96 3.18 2.44
N PHE A 127 5.88 2.56 2.89
CA PHE A 127 5.01 3.04 3.98
C PHE A 127 5.18 2.28 5.30
N ALA A 128 6.13 1.34 5.39
CA ALA A 128 6.40 0.62 6.63
C ALA A 128 6.86 1.58 7.72
N GLY A 129 6.35 1.37 8.94
CA GLY A 129 6.62 2.25 10.08
C GLY A 129 5.86 3.57 10.07
N TRP A 130 5.04 3.85 9.04
CA TRP A 130 4.28 5.10 8.94
C TRP A 130 2.83 4.86 9.34
N ALA A 131 2.30 5.71 10.23
CA ALA A 131 0.88 5.73 10.52
C ALA A 131 0.16 6.54 9.44
N LEU A 132 -0.78 5.90 8.76
CA LEU A 132 -1.45 6.47 7.59
C LEU A 132 -2.94 6.61 7.81
N LYS A 133 -3.51 7.69 7.31
CA LYS A 133 -4.94 7.97 7.37
C LYS A 133 -5.59 7.59 6.04
N PHE A 134 -6.48 6.61 6.10
CA PHE A 134 -7.24 6.12 4.96
C PHE A 134 -8.64 6.74 4.97
N VAL A 135 -9.01 7.38 3.87
CA VAL A 135 -10.35 7.88 3.62
C VAL A 135 -10.97 6.99 2.55
N VAL A 136 -11.90 6.13 2.96
CA VAL A 136 -12.58 5.18 2.08
C VAL A 136 -13.98 5.65 1.77
N ARG A 137 -14.31 5.75 0.50
CA ARG A 137 -15.65 6.04 0.01
C ARG A 137 -16.21 4.80 -0.66
N VAL A 138 -17.33 4.30 -0.13
CA VAL A 138 -18.04 3.17 -0.71
C VAL A 138 -18.83 3.70 -1.90
N LEU A 139 -18.44 3.36 -3.12
CA LEU A 139 -19.13 3.78 -4.33
C LEU A 139 -20.37 2.91 -4.56
N LYS A 140 -20.19 1.59 -4.46
CA LYS A 140 -21.20 0.58 -4.75
C LYS A 140 -20.96 -0.67 -3.90
N VAL A 141 -22.02 -1.40 -3.56
CA VAL A 141 -21.95 -2.68 -2.85
C VAL A 141 -22.89 -3.66 -3.54
N GLU A 142 -22.37 -4.84 -3.88
CA GLU A 142 -23.11 -5.95 -4.47
C GLU A 142 -22.80 -7.25 -3.76
N LYS A 143 -23.70 -8.22 -3.88
CA LYS A 143 -23.49 -9.55 -3.31
C LYS A 143 -22.68 -10.36 -4.31
N ALA A 144 -21.54 -10.90 -3.88
CA ALA A 144 -20.72 -11.75 -4.72
C ALA A 144 -21.43 -13.10 -4.90
N THR A 145 -21.44 -13.62 -6.13
CA THR A 145 -21.69 -15.06 -6.30
C THR A 145 -20.42 -15.85 -5.99
N PRO A 146 -20.51 -17.10 -5.53
CA PRO A 146 -19.33 -17.91 -5.23
C PRO A 146 -18.42 -18.11 -6.46
N GLU A 147 -18.98 -18.13 -7.68
CA GLU A 147 -18.20 -18.18 -8.92
C GLU A 147 -17.39 -16.89 -9.13
N GLU A 148 -18.00 -15.71 -8.92
CA GLU A 148 -17.29 -14.42 -8.99
C GLU A 148 -16.21 -14.29 -7.90
N VAL A 149 -16.43 -14.85 -6.71
CA VAL A 149 -15.44 -14.85 -5.63
C VAL A 149 -14.16 -15.60 -6.02
N GLU A 150 -14.28 -16.73 -6.71
CA GLU A 150 -13.12 -17.51 -7.16
C GLU A 150 -12.40 -16.89 -8.37
N GLU A 151 -13.10 -16.14 -9.22
CA GLU A 151 -12.50 -15.45 -10.37
C GLU A 151 -11.95 -14.05 -10.01
N MET A 152 -12.37 -13.46 -8.90
CA MET A 152 -11.88 -12.17 -8.46
C MET A 152 -10.45 -12.29 -7.91
N GLU A 153 -9.53 -11.59 -8.57
CA GLU A 153 -8.22 -11.33 -8.01
C GLU A 153 -8.34 -10.21 -6.96
N ALA A 154 -7.70 -10.41 -5.81
CA ALA A 154 -7.63 -9.38 -4.79
C ALA A 154 -7.02 -8.12 -5.42
N PRO A 155 -7.60 -6.93 -5.20
CA PRO A 155 -7.04 -5.72 -5.77
C PRO A 155 -5.60 -5.57 -5.26
N GLU A 156 -4.71 -5.10 -6.13
CA GLU A 156 -3.36 -4.63 -5.81
C GLU A 156 -3.37 -3.38 -4.89
N LEU A 157 -4.34 -3.28 -3.99
CA LEU A 157 -4.47 -2.23 -2.99
C LEU A 157 -3.25 -2.15 -2.07
N LEU A 158 -2.45 -3.21 -2.04
CA LEU A 158 -1.14 -3.28 -1.39
C LEU A 158 0.05 -2.86 -2.28
N GLU A 159 -0.07 -2.80 -3.61
CA GLU A 159 1.00 -2.29 -4.51
C GLU A 159 0.93 -0.78 -4.73
N VAL A 160 0.17 -0.08 -3.87
CA VAL A 160 0.11 1.39 -3.78
C VAL A 160 1.49 2.06 -3.61
N ALA A 161 2.54 1.28 -3.33
CA ALA A 161 3.94 1.68 -3.37
C ALA A 161 4.42 2.34 -4.68
N ASP A 162 3.77 2.14 -5.83
CA ASP A 162 4.26 2.70 -7.10
C ASP A 162 3.79 4.14 -7.39
N LEU A 163 2.77 4.63 -6.68
CA LEU A 163 2.21 5.99 -6.90
C LEU A 163 2.88 7.10 -6.05
N VAL A 164 3.75 6.74 -5.11
CA VAL A 164 4.53 7.71 -4.30
C VAL A 164 5.68 8.33 -5.09
N LYS A 165 6.03 7.77 -6.26
CA LYS A 165 7.09 8.31 -7.11
C LYS A 165 6.80 9.74 -7.54
N GLU A 166 5.56 10.03 -7.96
CA GLU A 166 5.20 11.35 -8.51
C GLU A 166 5.04 12.45 -7.44
N ALA A 167 4.70 12.08 -6.20
CA ALA A 167 4.57 13.07 -5.12
C ALA A 167 5.92 13.61 -4.63
N SER A 168 7.01 12.84 -4.78
CA SER A 168 8.35 13.26 -4.34
C SER A 168 9.13 14.05 -5.41
N GLU A 169 8.80 13.91 -6.69
CA GLU A 169 9.52 14.58 -7.80
C GLU A 169 9.05 16.02 -8.07
N THR A 170 7.95 16.50 -7.47
CA THR A 170 7.44 17.88 -7.71
C THR A 170 8.06 18.92 -6.76
N LYS A 171 9.32 18.74 -6.36
CA LYS A 171 10.07 19.78 -5.64
C LYS A 171 11.53 19.83 -6.06
N HIS A 172 11.77 20.25 -7.30
CA HIS A 172 13.02 20.92 -7.67
C HIS A 172 12.74 22.18 -8.47
#